data_AF-A0A2V8D7E7-F1
#
_entry.id   AF-A0A2V8D7E7-F1
#
_cell.length_a   1.000
_cell.length_b   1.000
_cell.length_c   1.000
_cell.angle_alpha   90.00
_cell.angle_beta   90.00
_cell.angle_gamma   90.00
#
_symmetry.space_group_name_H-M   'P 1'
#
loop_
_entity.id
_entity.type
_entity.pdbx_description
1 polymer ?
#
loop_
_entity_poly.entity_id
_entity_poly.type
_entity_poly.pdbx_seq_one_letter_code
_entity_poly.pdbx_strand_id
1 'polypeptide(L)'
;MNRWWRPYLAIAGLSIVWLSGLARAERAVAPAQTVTATGKKAGEAFKNVTTSTLKELSVDDFVASMGLISANLGLDCADCHPGAGTDQADFVTDTPRKRTTRRMVDMVTAINRTNFGGVQRVTCWTCHHGRITPATTLALDAWYDAPNPELDDLVRQDTGAPSADQVLDKYIQAAGGAQRLAGLTSFVATGTAVAYGDLGGTAEFIIFAKTPNQRTALITYKDHPERGTSSWSFDGRTGWIKTPRGLLGEYELIGSELDGIRLEAQLAFPGQIKQVLDNWRGAAIRSIGDRDFHAVQGSGPRGFLATLYFDPATGLLSRMVRYGPSPIGRMPTQIDYGDYRDVGGIKFPFEYKFTWLDGRYTAKVNEVKANVAVDAAKFGKPSAK
;
A
#
# COMPACT_ATOMS: atom_id res chain seq x y z
N MET A 1 9.85 -18.97 -70.77
CA MET A 1 10.94 -19.95 -70.95
C MET A 1 11.03 -20.83 -69.71
N ASN A 2 10.83 -22.14 -69.91
CA ASN A 2 11.23 -23.32 -69.12
C ASN A 2 11.73 -23.07 -67.68
N ARG A 3 11.03 -23.47 -66.59
CA ARG A 3 10.65 -24.82 -66.12
C ARG A 3 11.88 -25.67 -65.74
N TRP A 4 11.94 -26.08 -64.46
CA TRP A 4 12.29 -27.42 -63.88
C TRP A 4 12.87 -27.23 -62.45
N TRP A 5 12.16 -27.62 -61.37
CA TRP A 5 12.13 -28.96 -60.72
C TRP A 5 13.47 -29.39 -60.08
N ARG A 6 13.56 -30.00 -58.89
CA ARG A 6 12.73 -30.24 -57.69
C ARG A 6 13.69 -30.97 -56.66
N PRO A 7 13.27 -31.51 -55.50
CA PRO A 7 13.97 -31.44 -54.20
C PRO A 7 14.78 -32.69 -53.82
N TYR A 8 15.48 -32.66 -52.66
CA TYR A 8 15.83 -33.86 -51.91
C TYR A 8 15.60 -33.71 -50.40
N LEU A 9 15.09 -34.81 -49.85
CA LEU A 9 14.69 -35.10 -48.48
C LEU A 9 15.86 -35.62 -47.63
N ALA A 10 15.77 -35.34 -46.32
CA ALA A 10 16.04 -36.20 -45.15
C ALA A 10 17.44 -36.81 -44.90
N ILE A 11 17.85 -36.73 -43.62
CA ILE A 11 18.43 -37.73 -42.69
C ILE A 11 19.03 -36.92 -41.51
N ALA A 12 18.37 -36.82 -40.36
CA ALA A 12 18.44 -37.70 -39.19
C ALA A 12 19.81 -37.75 -38.48
N GLY A 13 19.81 -37.30 -37.21
CA GLY A 13 20.63 -37.85 -36.14
C GLY A 13 21.97 -37.15 -35.83
N LEU A 14 22.04 -36.44 -34.70
CA LEU A 14 22.98 -36.77 -33.63
C LEU A 14 22.76 -35.86 -32.41
N SER A 15 22.12 -36.45 -31.42
CA SER A 15 22.12 -36.05 -30.03
C SER A 15 23.56 -36.06 -29.50
N ILE A 16 24.06 -34.93 -29.00
CA ILE A 16 25.18 -34.91 -28.07
C ILE A 16 24.76 -34.11 -26.84
N VAL A 17 24.53 -34.89 -25.79
CA VAL A 17 24.35 -34.53 -24.41
C VAL A 17 25.59 -33.77 -23.93
N TRP A 18 25.42 -32.53 -23.47
CA TRP A 18 26.36 -31.90 -22.53
C TRP A 18 25.69 -31.83 -21.16
N LEU A 19 25.87 -32.92 -20.41
CA LEU A 19 25.73 -32.97 -18.97
C LEU A 19 27.02 -32.39 -18.36
N SER A 20 26.94 -31.22 -17.77
CA SER A 20 27.96 -30.76 -16.82
C SER A 20 27.34 -29.85 -15.77
N GLY A 21 27.12 -30.43 -14.59
CA GLY A 21 27.38 -29.77 -13.31
C GLY A 21 26.38 -28.74 -12.80
N LEU A 22 25.17 -29.17 -12.43
CA LEU A 22 24.40 -28.46 -11.40
C LEU A 22 25.03 -28.76 -10.04
N ALA A 23 26.10 -28.03 -9.71
CA ALA A 23 26.53 -27.90 -8.33
C ALA A 23 25.41 -27.18 -7.56
N ARG A 24 24.69 -27.94 -6.72
CA ARG A 24 23.82 -27.38 -5.67
C ARG A 24 24.71 -26.61 -4.69
N ALA A 25 24.92 -25.33 -4.97
CA ALA A 25 25.32 -24.40 -3.93
C ALA A 25 24.07 -24.18 -3.06
N GLU A 26 24.00 -24.88 -1.93
CA GLU A 26 23.21 -24.42 -0.79
C GLU A 26 23.74 -23.03 -0.41
N ARG A 27 23.15 -21.99 -0.99
CA ARG A 27 23.49 -20.61 -0.65
C ARG A 27 22.80 -20.29 0.66
N ALA A 28 23.61 -20.18 1.70
CA ALA A 28 23.22 -19.58 2.96
C ALA A 28 22.56 -18.22 2.70
N VAL A 29 21.33 -18.07 3.19
CA VAL A 29 20.60 -16.81 3.20
C VAL A 29 21.40 -15.81 4.03
N ALA A 30 21.86 -14.73 3.41
CA ALA A 30 22.45 -13.62 4.15
C ALA A 30 21.34 -12.94 4.97
N PRO A 31 21.57 -12.61 6.25
CA PRO A 31 20.54 -12.02 7.10
C PRO A 31 20.11 -10.65 6.55
N ALA A 32 18.80 -10.42 6.53
CA ALA A 32 18.23 -9.09 6.32
C ALA A 32 18.94 -8.07 7.22
N GLN A 33 19.21 -6.86 6.72
CA GLN A 33 19.74 -5.79 7.54
C GLN A 33 18.69 -5.44 8.61
N THR A 34 18.86 -5.99 9.81
CA THR A 34 18.08 -5.61 10.99
C THR A 34 18.49 -4.20 11.40
N VAL A 35 17.94 -3.20 10.71
CA VAL A 35 17.96 -1.83 11.21
C VAL A 35 17.04 -1.85 12.44
N THR A 36 17.61 -1.72 13.64
CA THR A 36 16.84 -1.39 14.84
C THR A 36 16.35 0.05 14.66
N ALA A 37 15.24 0.19 13.93
CA ALA A 37 14.63 1.43 13.47
C ALA A 37 13.80 2.14 14.57
N THR A 38 13.62 1.50 15.71
CA THR A 38 12.78 2.00 16.80
C THR A 38 13.29 3.35 17.32
N GLY A 39 12.54 4.41 16.98
CA GLY A 39 12.77 5.77 17.45
C GLY A 39 13.85 6.58 16.72
N LYS A 40 14.60 5.99 15.78
CA LYS A 40 15.64 6.71 15.03
C LYS A 40 15.07 7.54 13.89
N LYS A 41 15.74 8.64 13.60
CA LYS A 41 15.50 9.43 12.38
C LYS A 41 16.22 8.82 11.18
N ALA A 42 15.74 9.09 9.98
CA ALA A 42 16.32 8.54 8.75
C ALA A 42 17.80 8.92 8.57
N GLY A 43 18.18 10.15 8.96
CA GLY A 43 19.57 10.60 8.92
C GLY A 43 20.51 9.87 9.89
N GLU A 44 19.96 9.19 10.90
CA GLU A 44 20.71 8.39 11.88
C GLU A 44 20.72 6.91 11.49
N ALA A 45 19.63 6.44 10.87
CA ALA A 45 19.44 5.05 10.49
C ALA A 45 20.11 4.70 9.15
N PHE A 46 20.20 5.65 8.21
CA PHE A 46 20.65 5.40 6.84
C PHE A 46 21.83 6.28 6.45
N LYS A 47 22.74 5.72 5.64
CA LYS A 47 23.86 6.45 5.05
C LYS A 47 23.37 7.30 3.87
N ASN A 48 24.06 8.41 3.61
CA ASN A 48 23.81 9.30 2.45
C ASN A 48 22.41 9.93 2.38
N VAL A 49 21.72 10.03 3.53
CA VAL A 49 20.53 10.87 3.69
C VAL A 49 20.99 12.26 4.12
N THR A 50 21.13 13.18 3.15
CA THR A 50 21.82 14.48 3.39
C THR A 50 20.91 15.70 3.38
N THR A 51 19.69 15.63 2.87
CA THR A 51 18.74 16.76 2.83
C THR A 51 18.11 17.00 4.19
N SER A 52 17.94 18.25 4.59
CA SER A 52 17.36 18.61 5.89
C SER A 52 15.96 18.03 6.10
N THR A 53 15.16 17.89 5.05
CA THR A 53 13.80 17.35 5.15
C THR A 53 13.77 15.83 5.25
N LEU A 54 14.52 15.09 4.43
CA LEU A 54 14.53 13.62 4.48
C LEU A 54 15.19 13.09 5.75
N LYS A 55 16.19 13.79 6.30
CA LYS A 55 16.90 13.35 7.51
C LYS A 55 15.99 13.23 8.72
N GLU A 56 15.01 14.13 8.84
CA GLU A 56 14.11 14.23 10.00
C GLU A 56 12.91 13.29 9.95
N LEU A 57 12.73 12.58 8.84
CA LEU A 57 11.69 11.58 8.70
C LEU A 57 11.93 10.42 9.66
N SER A 58 10.84 9.80 10.08
CA SER A 58 10.93 8.46 10.67
C SER A 58 11.50 7.49 9.64
N VAL A 59 12.04 6.36 10.08
CA VAL A 59 12.54 5.32 9.16
C VAL A 59 11.45 4.90 8.17
N ASP A 60 10.22 4.70 8.64
CA ASP A 60 9.07 4.30 7.82
C ASP A 60 8.71 5.36 6.79
N ASP A 61 8.56 6.62 7.22
CA ASP A 61 8.20 7.72 6.31
C ASP A 61 9.31 7.96 5.27
N PHE A 62 10.58 7.74 5.64
CA PHE A 62 11.69 7.82 4.69
C PHE A 62 11.62 6.71 3.64
N VAL A 63 11.44 5.46 4.05
CA VAL A 63 11.32 4.33 3.11
C VAL A 63 10.11 4.52 2.19
N ALA A 64 8.96 4.89 2.74
CA ALA A 64 7.76 5.19 1.96
C ALA A 64 7.97 6.36 0.98
N SER A 65 8.78 7.37 1.35
CA SER A 65 9.13 8.47 0.45
C SER A 65 9.96 8.02 -0.75
N MET A 66 10.74 6.94 -0.65
CA MET A 66 11.48 6.38 -1.81
C MET A 66 10.52 5.79 -2.85
N GLY A 67 9.48 5.08 -2.39
CA GLY A 67 8.40 4.61 -3.26
C GLY A 67 7.66 5.78 -3.91
N LEU A 68 7.41 6.86 -3.15
CA LEU A 68 6.75 8.06 -3.65
C LEU A 68 7.60 8.75 -4.74
N ILE A 69 8.90 8.87 -4.55
CA ILE A 69 9.84 9.41 -5.56
C ILE A 69 9.79 8.57 -6.84
N SER A 70 9.83 7.25 -6.69
CA SER A 70 9.80 6.31 -7.82
C SER A 70 8.52 6.47 -8.64
N ALA A 71 7.36 6.46 -7.97
CA ALA A 71 6.05 6.66 -8.59
C ALA A 71 5.93 8.04 -9.26
N ASN A 72 6.40 9.11 -8.61
CA ASN A 72 6.36 10.45 -9.19
C ASN A 72 7.19 10.56 -10.47
N LEU A 73 8.34 9.88 -10.53
CA LEU A 73 9.28 9.95 -11.65
C LEU A 73 9.00 8.92 -12.76
N GLY A 74 8.10 7.96 -12.53
CA GLY A 74 7.90 6.81 -13.42
C GLY A 74 9.14 5.92 -13.51
N LEU A 75 9.83 5.72 -12.38
CA LEU A 75 11.01 4.89 -12.24
C LEU A 75 10.75 3.75 -11.26
N ASP A 76 11.63 2.76 -11.28
CA ASP A 76 11.69 1.68 -10.30
C ASP A 76 12.86 1.88 -9.32
N CYS A 77 12.86 1.10 -8.22
CA CYS A 77 13.91 1.13 -7.22
C CYS A 77 15.32 0.93 -7.83
N ALA A 78 15.44 0.04 -8.82
CA ALA A 78 16.70 -0.31 -9.46
C ALA A 78 17.31 0.83 -10.31
N ASP A 79 16.50 1.78 -10.78
CA ASP A 79 16.98 2.96 -11.51
C ASP A 79 17.80 3.91 -10.63
N CYS A 80 17.58 3.83 -9.31
CA CYS A 80 18.29 4.62 -8.31
C CYS A 80 19.28 3.80 -7.49
N HIS A 81 18.91 2.57 -7.13
CA HIS A 81 19.65 1.69 -6.23
C HIS A 81 20.15 0.46 -7.00
N PRO A 82 21.45 0.40 -7.38
CA PRO A 82 21.99 -0.72 -8.15
C PRO A 82 21.65 -2.08 -7.53
N GLY A 83 21.11 -3.00 -8.32
CA GLY A 83 20.76 -4.35 -7.85
C GLY A 83 19.52 -4.43 -6.96
N ALA A 84 18.77 -3.35 -6.74
CA ALA A 84 17.52 -3.40 -5.98
C ALA A 84 16.54 -4.43 -6.54
N GLY A 85 15.87 -5.16 -5.66
CA GLY A 85 15.07 -6.35 -6.01
C GLY A 85 15.86 -7.67 -6.01
N THR A 86 17.15 -7.63 -5.69
CA THR A 86 18.01 -8.81 -5.54
C THR A 86 18.83 -8.75 -4.26
N ASP A 87 19.53 -9.83 -3.93
CA ASP A 87 20.47 -9.88 -2.80
C ASP A 87 21.72 -8.99 -3.00
N GLN A 88 21.92 -8.43 -4.20
CA GLN A 88 23.03 -7.55 -4.54
C GLN A 88 22.65 -6.06 -4.48
N ALA A 89 21.52 -5.74 -3.83
CA ALA A 89 21.03 -4.38 -3.74
C ALA A 89 21.98 -3.46 -2.97
N ASP A 90 22.44 -2.40 -3.62
CA ASP A 90 23.22 -1.33 -3.03
C ASP A 90 22.36 -0.07 -2.84
N PHE A 91 21.88 0.09 -1.61
CA PHE A 91 21.09 1.26 -1.25
C PHE A 91 21.94 2.50 -0.97
N VAL A 92 23.23 2.34 -0.67
CA VAL A 92 24.13 3.39 -0.16
C VAL A 92 24.78 4.17 -1.29
N THR A 93 25.15 3.51 -2.40
CA THR A 93 25.88 4.15 -3.50
C THR A 93 25.21 5.45 -3.95
N ASP A 94 25.98 6.54 -3.93
CA ASP A 94 25.48 7.87 -4.24
C ASP A 94 25.64 8.20 -5.73
N THR A 95 24.57 7.93 -6.49
CA THR A 95 24.55 8.15 -7.93
C THR A 95 24.29 9.62 -8.28
N PRO A 96 24.64 10.09 -9.50
CA PRO A 96 24.27 11.42 -9.97
C PRO A 96 22.76 11.68 -9.88
N ARG A 97 21.94 10.65 -10.12
CA ARG A 97 20.48 10.69 -9.99
C ARG A 97 20.07 11.00 -8.56
N LYS A 98 20.59 10.27 -7.55
CA LYS A 98 20.30 10.55 -6.13
C LYS A 98 20.71 11.96 -5.72
N ARG A 99 21.86 12.45 -6.17
CA ARG A 99 22.27 13.85 -5.95
C ARG A 99 21.28 14.86 -6.53
N THR A 100 20.78 14.62 -7.73
CA THR A 100 19.74 15.47 -8.35
C THR A 100 18.43 15.39 -7.58
N THR A 101 17.97 14.20 -7.20
CA THR A 101 16.74 14.00 -6.41
C THR A 101 16.79 14.82 -5.12
N ARG A 102 17.92 14.80 -4.40
CA ARG A 102 18.08 15.60 -3.16
C ARG A 102 17.94 17.10 -3.41
N ARG A 103 18.51 17.63 -4.50
CA ARG A 103 18.30 19.03 -4.90
C ARG A 103 16.85 19.35 -5.21
N MET A 104 16.12 18.41 -5.85
CA MET A 104 14.70 18.60 -6.16
C MET A 104 13.83 18.59 -4.90
N VAL A 105 14.14 17.73 -3.92
CA VAL A 105 13.49 17.74 -2.60
C VAL A 105 13.66 19.09 -1.91
N ASP A 106 14.88 19.63 -1.89
CA ASP A 106 15.15 20.95 -1.32
C ASP A 106 14.42 22.06 -2.09
N MET A 107 14.34 21.95 -3.42
CA MET A 107 13.63 22.90 -4.28
C MET A 107 12.14 22.98 -3.95
N VAL A 108 11.41 21.86 -3.92
CA VAL A 108 9.96 21.89 -3.61
C VAL A 108 9.70 22.35 -2.19
N THR A 109 10.57 21.99 -1.24
CA THR A 109 10.51 22.49 0.13
C THR A 109 10.67 24.01 0.17
N ALA A 110 11.66 24.55 -0.54
CA ALA A 110 11.90 25.97 -0.61
C ALA A 110 10.74 26.72 -1.29
N ILE A 111 10.18 26.19 -2.38
CA ILE A 111 9.01 26.77 -3.06
C ILE A 111 7.82 26.89 -2.11
N ASN A 112 7.49 25.81 -1.38
CA ASN A 112 6.39 25.81 -0.42
C ASN A 112 6.59 26.79 0.72
N ARG A 113 7.81 26.84 1.28
CA ARG A 113 8.14 27.78 2.35
C ARG A 113 8.03 29.23 1.88
N THR A 114 8.61 29.56 0.73
CA THR A 114 8.73 30.94 0.25
C THR A 114 7.43 31.47 -0.32
N ASN A 115 6.64 30.66 -1.03
CA ASN A 115 5.50 31.14 -1.82
C ASN A 115 4.14 30.75 -1.23
N PHE A 116 4.09 29.74 -0.35
CA PHE A 116 2.85 29.18 0.16
C PHE A 116 2.78 29.17 1.68
N GLY A 117 3.61 29.97 2.35
CA GLY A 117 3.63 30.07 3.83
C GLY A 117 3.95 28.75 4.52
N GLY A 118 4.67 27.84 3.85
CA GLY A 118 4.97 26.50 4.34
C GLY A 118 3.88 25.47 4.09
N VAL A 119 2.71 25.85 3.56
CA VAL A 119 1.68 24.90 3.14
C VAL A 119 2.18 24.16 1.90
N GLN A 120 2.13 22.83 1.92
CA GLN A 120 2.53 22.01 0.77
C GLN A 120 1.52 22.17 -0.37
N ARG A 121 1.92 22.89 -1.42
CA ARG A 121 1.17 23.12 -2.66
C ARG A 121 1.92 22.60 -3.88
N VAL A 122 3.25 22.60 -3.84
CA VAL A 122 4.14 22.09 -4.88
C VAL A 122 4.79 20.80 -4.38
N THR A 123 4.62 19.72 -5.10
CA THR A 123 5.14 18.39 -4.77
C THR A 123 5.93 17.84 -5.96
N CYS A 124 6.52 16.65 -5.82
CA CYS A 124 7.07 15.98 -6.98
C CYS A 124 5.96 15.64 -8.01
N TRP A 125 4.76 15.28 -7.54
CA TRP A 125 3.64 14.95 -8.44
C TRP A 125 3.21 16.15 -9.28
N THR A 126 3.10 17.36 -8.69
CA THR A 126 2.66 18.59 -9.41
C THR A 126 3.51 18.96 -10.62
N CYS A 127 4.73 18.41 -10.74
CA CYS A 127 5.60 18.62 -11.88
C CYS A 127 5.75 17.34 -12.72
N HIS A 128 5.95 16.20 -12.08
CA HIS A 128 6.40 15.01 -12.79
C HIS A 128 5.25 14.17 -13.37
N HIS A 129 4.12 13.98 -12.67
CA HIS A 129 3.00 13.12 -13.13
C HIS A 129 3.46 11.78 -13.74
N GLY A 130 4.41 11.09 -13.09
CA GLY A 130 4.96 9.83 -13.58
C GLY A 130 6.02 9.97 -14.68
N ARG A 131 6.56 11.17 -14.92
CA ARG A 131 7.61 11.43 -15.91
C ARG A 131 8.90 11.85 -15.23
N ILE A 132 10.01 11.25 -15.65
CA ILE A 132 11.35 11.66 -15.20
C ILE A 132 11.64 13.14 -15.49
N THR A 133 11.19 13.64 -16.64
CA THR A 133 11.29 15.04 -17.04
C THR A 133 9.88 15.64 -17.15
N PRO A 134 9.54 16.64 -16.31
CA PRO A 134 8.26 17.34 -16.36
C PRO A 134 7.93 17.88 -17.76
N ALA A 135 6.65 17.79 -18.14
CA ALA A 135 6.15 18.47 -19.32
C ALA A 135 6.06 19.98 -19.04
N THR A 136 6.55 20.82 -19.94
CA THR A 136 6.39 22.29 -19.84
C THR A 136 5.37 22.83 -20.86
N THR A 137 4.76 21.96 -21.66
CA THR A 137 3.81 22.32 -22.70
C THR A 137 2.72 21.25 -22.74
N LEU A 138 1.46 21.68 -22.84
CA LEU A 138 0.33 20.78 -23.00
C LEU A 138 0.41 20.03 -24.33
N ALA A 139 -0.07 18.79 -24.37
CA ALA A 139 -0.27 18.05 -25.61
C ALA A 139 -1.69 18.29 -26.12
N LEU A 140 -1.85 18.76 -27.36
CA LEU A 140 -3.17 19.09 -27.92
C LEU A 140 -4.08 17.88 -28.02
N ASP A 141 -3.55 16.69 -28.33
CA ASP A 141 -4.36 15.47 -28.38
C ASP A 141 -4.94 15.13 -26.99
N ALA A 142 -4.10 15.22 -25.94
CA ALA A 142 -4.54 15.01 -24.56
C ALA A 142 -5.54 16.07 -24.07
N TRP A 143 -5.53 17.28 -24.66
CA TRP A 143 -6.49 18.33 -24.34
C TRP A 143 -7.91 18.02 -24.84
N TYR A 144 -8.02 17.28 -25.94
CA TYR A 144 -9.30 16.86 -26.52
C TYR A 144 -9.72 15.44 -26.12
N ASP A 145 -8.91 14.75 -25.31
CA ASP A 145 -9.20 13.44 -24.73
C ASP A 145 -10.09 13.53 -23.47
N ALA A 146 -10.28 12.38 -22.80
CA ALA A 146 -10.98 12.32 -21.52
C ALA A 146 -10.36 13.29 -20.49
N PRO A 147 -11.19 14.03 -19.70
CA PRO A 147 -10.69 14.94 -18.67
C PRO A 147 -9.74 14.26 -17.69
N ASN A 148 -8.79 15.04 -17.15
CA ASN A 148 -7.85 14.56 -16.14
C ASN A 148 -8.60 13.91 -14.96
N PRO A 149 -8.40 12.60 -14.69
CA PRO A 149 -9.11 11.88 -13.63
C PRO A 149 -8.51 12.13 -12.23
N GLU A 150 -7.42 12.91 -12.12
CA GLU A 150 -6.84 13.27 -10.84
C GLU A 150 -7.81 14.12 -9.99
N LEU A 151 -7.83 13.82 -8.69
CA LEU A 151 -8.73 14.46 -7.73
C LEU A 151 -7.93 15.29 -6.75
N ASP A 152 -8.55 16.38 -6.28
CA ASP A 152 -8.03 17.14 -5.14
C ASP A 152 -7.81 16.23 -3.91
N ASP A 153 -6.65 16.37 -3.26
CA ASP A 153 -6.34 15.67 -2.01
C ASP A 153 -7.38 15.92 -0.90
N LEU A 154 -7.91 17.14 -0.82
CA LEU A 154 -8.91 17.51 0.17
C LEU A 154 -10.32 17.33 -0.37
N VAL A 155 -11.09 16.47 0.30
CA VAL A 155 -12.49 16.24 -0.03
C VAL A 155 -13.34 17.41 0.49
N ARG A 156 -14.15 17.99 -0.39
CA ARG A 156 -15.11 19.06 -0.07
C ARG A 156 -16.53 18.53 -0.12
N GLN A 157 -17.45 19.20 0.57
CA GLN A 157 -18.88 18.92 0.45
C GLN A 157 -19.36 19.34 -0.95
N ASP A 158 -19.96 18.42 -1.69
CA ASP A 158 -20.65 18.74 -2.93
C ASP A 158 -22.08 19.20 -2.65
N THR A 159 -22.58 20.13 -3.46
CA THR A 159 -23.94 20.68 -3.34
C THR A 159 -24.97 19.57 -3.52
N GLY A 160 -25.88 19.43 -2.54
CA GLY A 160 -26.94 18.42 -2.58
C GLY A 160 -26.51 17.01 -2.16
N ALA A 161 -25.22 16.77 -1.93
CA ALA A 161 -24.74 15.53 -1.34
C ALA A 161 -25.08 15.44 0.17
N PRO A 162 -25.22 14.24 0.76
CA PRO A 162 -25.40 14.09 2.20
C PRO A 162 -24.18 14.61 2.97
N SER A 163 -24.38 14.94 4.25
CA SER A 163 -23.26 15.26 5.14
C SER A 163 -22.42 14.01 5.43
N ALA A 164 -21.15 14.20 5.80
CA ALA A 164 -20.28 13.11 6.24
C ALA A 164 -20.94 12.24 7.32
N ASP A 165 -21.58 12.85 8.31
CA ASP A 165 -22.27 12.12 9.38
C ASP A 165 -23.40 11.22 8.86
N GLN A 166 -24.20 11.71 7.91
CA GLN A 166 -25.27 10.93 7.31
C GLN A 166 -24.74 9.73 6.52
N VAL A 167 -23.62 9.91 5.81
CA VAL A 167 -22.96 8.80 5.09
C VAL A 167 -22.42 7.77 6.07
N LEU A 168 -21.74 8.20 7.13
CA LEU A 168 -21.19 7.31 8.15
C LEU A 168 -22.30 6.58 8.93
N ASP A 169 -23.42 7.25 9.23
CA ASP A 169 -24.59 6.59 9.85
C ASP A 169 -25.21 5.54 8.92
N LYS A 170 -25.35 5.86 7.64
CA LYS A 170 -25.83 4.90 6.64
C LYS A 170 -24.92 3.67 6.58
N TYR A 171 -23.61 3.86 6.65
CA TYR A 171 -22.66 2.76 6.70
C TYR A 171 -22.82 1.89 7.95
N ILE A 172 -22.92 2.49 9.13
CA ILE A 172 -23.15 1.77 10.38
C ILE A 172 -24.43 0.91 10.30
N GLN A 173 -25.50 1.45 9.72
CA GLN A 173 -26.74 0.69 9.50
C GLN A 173 -26.55 -0.44 8.49
N ALA A 174 -25.96 -0.15 7.33
CA ALA A 174 -25.74 -1.13 6.27
C ALA A 174 -24.81 -2.28 6.68
N ALA A 175 -23.80 -2.00 7.51
CA ALA A 175 -22.84 -2.98 7.98
C ALA A 175 -23.42 -3.96 9.02
N GLY A 176 -24.57 -3.67 9.63
CA GLY A 176 -25.24 -4.56 10.59
C GLY A 176 -26.05 -3.85 11.68
N GLY A 177 -25.96 -2.51 11.76
CA GLY A 177 -26.60 -1.69 12.78
C GLY A 177 -25.78 -1.60 14.06
N ALA A 178 -25.87 -0.46 14.76
CA ALA A 178 -25.03 -0.12 15.90
C ALA A 178 -25.00 -1.22 17.00
N GLN A 179 -26.15 -1.82 17.32
CA GLN A 179 -26.25 -2.85 18.34
C GLN A 179 -25.47 -4.13 17.99
N ARG A 180 -25.59 -4.61 16.74
CA ARG A 180 -24.85 -5.82 16.32
C ARG A 180 -23.35 -5.55 16.21
N LEU A 181 -23.00 -4.39 15.67
CA LEU A 181 -21.60 -3.99 15.53
C LEU A 181 -20.93 -3.83 16.91
N ALA A 182 -21.64 -3.34 17.92
CA ALA A 182 -21.15 -3.30 19.30
C ALA A 182 -20.95 -4.69 19.92
N GLY A 183 -21.68 -5.70 19.46
CA GLY A 183 -21.54 -7.10 19.88
C GLY A 183 -20.40 -7.87 19.18
N LEU A 184 -19.72 -7.27 18.21
CA LEU A 184 -18.57 -7.88 17.53
C LEU A 184 -17.29 -7.65 18.34
N THR A 185 -16.79 -8.72 18.95
CA THR A 185 -15.62 -8.67 19.85
C THR A 185 -14.34 -9.17 19.18
N SER A 186 -14.47 -10.05 18.20
CA SER A 186 -13.35 -10.63 17.45
C SER A 186 -13.84 -11.24 16.15
N PHE A 187 -12.94 -11.48 15.21
CA PHE A 187 -13.17 -12.41 14.12
C PHE A 187 -11.87 -13.01 13.58
N VAL A 188 -12.02 -14.14 12.90
CA VAL A 188 -10.98 -14.72 12.06
C VAL A 188 -11.52 -14.86 10.64
N ALA A 189 -10.82 -14.28 9.67
CA ALA A 189 -11.11 -14.45 8.25
C ALA A 189 -10.01 -15.30 7.61
N THR A 190 -10.37 -16.29 6.80
CA THR A 190 -9.42 -17.13 6.07
C THR A 190 -9.74 -17.15 4.58
N GLY A 191 -8.70 -17.26 3.77
CA GLY A 191 -8.85 -17.21 2.32
C GLY A 191 -7.53 -17.38 1.60
N THR A 192 -7.47 -16.79 0.41
CA THR A 192 -6.29 -16.82 -0.45
C THR A 192 -5.90 -15.42 -0.88
N ALA A 193 -4.62 -15.21 -1.16
CA ALA A 193 -4.10 -13.98 -1.74
C ALA A 193 -3.28 -14.28 -2.99
N VAL A 194 -3.40 -13.39 -3.99
CA VAL A 194 -2.60 -13.43 -5.22
C VAL A 194 -1.93 -12.08 -5.37
N ALA A 195 -0.61 -12.10 -5.49
CA ALA A 195 0.17 -10.89 -5.78
C ALA A 195 -0.01 -10.47 -7.25
N TYR A 196 0.35 -9.22 -7.55
CA TYR A 196 0.21 -8.70 -8.90
C TYR A 196 1.01 -9.49 -9.96
N GLY A 197 0.42 -9.65 -11.15
CA GLY A 197 1.04 -10.33 -12.29
C GLY A 197 1.15 -11.85 -12.12
N ASP A 198 0.34 -12.45 -11.23
CA ASP A 198 0.43 -13.84 -10.79
C ASP A 198 1.82 -14.23 -10.24
N LEU A 199 2.63 -13.22 -9.90
CA LEU A 199 3.98 -13.38 -9.42
C LEU A 199 3.95 -14.04 -8.04
N GLY A 200 4.19 -15.35 -8.02
CA GLY A 200 4.28 -16.13 -6.78
C GLY A 200 3.12 -17.05 -6.49
N GLY A 201 2.15 -17.18 -7.39
CA GLY A 201 1.04 -18.11 -7.21
C GLY A 201 0.06 -17.70 -6.11
N THR A 202 -0.73 -18.67 -5.65
CA THR A 202 -1.77 -18.45 -4.63
C THR A 202 -1.21 -18.70 -3.23
N ALA A 203 -1.25 -17.67 -2.38
CA ALA A 203 -0.89 -17.76 -0.97
C ALA A 203 -2.13 -17.99 -0.09
N GLU A 204 -1.92 -18.57 1.09
CA GLU A 204 -2.90 -18.54 2.18
C GLU A 204 -2.98 -17.12 2.76
N PHE A 205 -4.20 -16.65 3.01
CA PHE A 205 -4.50 -15.36 3.62
C PHE A 205 -5.30 -15.55 4.90
N ILE A 206 -4.87 -14.91 5.99
CA ILE A 206 -5.59 -14.94 7.27
C ILE A 206 -5.64 -13.55 7.88
N ILE A 207 -6.80 -13.15 8.39
CA ILE A 207 -6.95 -12.00 9.29
C ILE A 207 -7.37 -12.51 10.67
N PHE A 208 -6.66 -12.07 11.70
CA PHE A 208 -7.10 -12.09 13.09
C PHE A 208 -7.48 -10.68 13.50
N ALA A 209 -8.61 -10.49 14.17
CA ALA A 209 -8.99 -9.19 14.71
C ALA A 209 -9.65 -9.33 16.08
N LYS A 210 -9.37 -8.39 16.97
CA LYS A 210 -9.99 -8.29 18.30
C LYS A 210 -10.25 -6.83 18.68
N THR A 211 -11.44 -6.57 19.22
CA THR A 211 -11.88 -5.23 19.62
C THR A 211 -11.01 -4.69 20.78
N PRO A 212 -10.81 -3.36 20.89
CA PRO A 212 -11.28 -2.31 19.98
C PRO A 212 -10.40 -2.11 18.75
N ASN A 213 -9.15 -2.55 18.76
CA ASN A 213 -8.16 -2.11 17.78
C ASN A 213 -6.97 -3.05 17.62
N GLN A 214 -7.16 -4.37 17.73
CA GLN A 214 -6.10 -5.35 17.46
C GLN A 214 -6.37 -6.05 16.12
N ARG A 215 -5.34 -6.17 15.28
CA ARG A 215 -5.45 -6.84 13.98
C ARG A 215 -4.12 -7.41 13.54
N THR A 216 -4.16 -8.60 12.95
CA THR A 216 -3.02 -9.19 12.23
C THR A 216 -3.50 -9.74 10.89
N ALA A 217 -2.84 -9.36 9.80
CA ALA A 217 -3.00 -9.98 8.50
C ALA A 217 -1.75 -10.82 8.17
N LEU A 218 -1.94 -12.05 7.69
CA LEU A 218 -0.88 -12.97 7.30
C LEU A 218 -1.05 -13.37 5.83
N ILE A 219 0.07 -13.42 5.11
CA ILE A 219 0.17 -14.02 3.78
C ILE A 219 1.29 -15.06 3.81
N THR A 220 0.96 -16.33 3.54
CA THR A 220 1.91 -17.44 3.57
C THR A 220 1.82 -18.25 2.27
N TYR A 221 2.95 -18.35 1.56
CA TYR A 221 3.05 -19.18 0.36
C TYR A 221 3.44 -20.60 0.75
N LYS A 222 2.45 -21.49 0.95
CA LYS A 222 2.70 -22.87 1.41
C LYS A 222 3.58 -23.67 0.45
N ASP A 223 3.41 -23.45 -0.85
CA ASP A 223 4.20 -24.11 -1.90
C ASP A 223 5.60 -23.48 -2.10
N HIS A 224 5.87 -22.36 -1.42
CA HIS A 224 7.12 -21.63 -1.47
C HIS A 224 7.57 -21.21 -0.05
N PRO A 225 7.86 -22.18 0.85
CA PRO A 225 8.19 -21.91 2.24
C PRO A 225 9.45 -21.03 2.40
N GLU A 226 10.34 -21.02 1.40
CA GLU A 226 11.52 -20.15 1.34
C GLU A 226 11.16 -18.65 1.26
N ARG A 227 9.91 -18.31 0.94
CA ARG A 227 9.40 -16.93 0.97
C ARG A 227 9.05 -16.46 2.38
N GLY A 228 8.89 -17.38 3.33
CA GLY A 228 8.41 -17.10 4.66
C GLY A 228 6.97 -16.56 4.69
N THR A 229 6.53 -16.18 5.89
CA THR A 229 5.24 -15.52 6.11
C THR A 229 5.43 -14.01 6.15
N SER A 230 4.65 -13.31 5.33
CA SER A 230 4.48 -11.87 5.49
C SER A 230 3.38 -11.60 6.51
N SER A 231 3.60 -10.63 7.39
CA SER A 231 2.63 -10.25 8.41
C SER A 231 2.60 -8.75 8.65
N TRP A 232 1.39 -8.23 8.87
CA TRP A 232 1.13 -6.87 9.35
C TRP A 232 0.28 -6.98 10.60
N SER A 233 0.83 -6.61 11.74
CA SER A 233 0.20 -6.81 13.05
C SER A 233 0.17 -5.52 13.86
N PHE A 234 -0.90 -5.33 14.59
CA PHE A 234 -1.09 -4.22 15.52
C PHE A 234 -1.78 -4.75 16.78
N ASP A 235 -1.15 -4.54 17.93
CA ASP A 235 -1.62 -5.04 19.23
C ASP A 235 -2.53 -4.08 19.98
N GLY A 236 -2.93 -2.99 19.34
CA GLY A 236 -3.70 -1.90 19.95
C GLY A 236 -2.83 -0.70 20.35
N ARG A 237 -1.50 -0.86 20.37
CA ARG A 237 -0.55 0.21 20.67
C ARG A 237 0.63 0.24 19.69
N THR A 238 1.26 -0.92 19.49
CA THR A 238 2.46 -1.09 18.69
C THR A 238 2.13 -1.89 17.44
N GLY A 239 2.66 -1.42 16.30
CA GLY A 239 2.54 -2.08 15.01
C GLY A 239 3.84 -2.78 14.64
N TRP A 240 3.75 -3.89 13.91
CA TRP A 240 4.89 -4.59 13.34
C TRP A 240 4.58 -5.01 11.92
N ILE A 241 5.63 -5.04 11.11
CA ILE A 241 5.60 -5.61 9.79
C ILE A 241 6.73 -6.62 9.65
N LYS A 242 6.44 -7.74 8.99
CA LYS A 242 7.41 -8.72 8.52
C LYS A 242 7.14 -8.95 7.05
N THR A 243 8.10 -8.61 6.22
CA THR A 243 8.14 -8.88 4.79
C THR A 243 9.50 -9.52 4.51
N PRO A 244 9.63 -10.86 4.52
CA PRO A 244 10.93 -11.54 4.52
C PRO A 244 11.88 -11.16 3.36
N ARG A 245 11.33 -10.67 2.24
CA ARG A 245 12.09 -10.17 1.08
C ARG A 245 12.10 -8.65 0.94
N GLY A 246 11.51 -7.93 1.90
CA GLY A 246 11.51 -6.47 1.95
C GLY A 246 12.82 -5.94 2.51
N LEU A 247 13.14 -4.67 2.18
CA LEU A 247 14.38 -3.99 2.57
C LEU A 247 14.73 -4.16 4.05
N LEU A 248 13.75 -3.96 4.94
CA LEU A 248 13.94 -3.99 6.39
C LEU A 248 13.63 -5.37 7.01
N GLY A 249 13.08 -6.31 6.24
CA GLY A 249 12.74 -7.67 6.69
C GLY A 249 11.62 -7.73 7.74
N GLU A 250 11.93 -7.36 8.99
CA GLU A 250 10.99 -7.30 10.11
C GLU A 250 11.30 -6.08 10.98
N TYR A 251 10.32 -5.22 11.23
CA TYR A 251 10.51 -4.01 12.04
C TYR A 251 9.23 -3.54 12.71
N GLU A 252 9.41 -2.78 13.80
CA GLU A 252 8.32 -2.08 14.48
C GLU A 252 7.91 -0.86 13.67
N LEU A 253 6.60 -0.70 13.45
CA LEU A 253 6.04 0.41 12.71
C LEU A 253 6.06 1.69 13.54
N ILE A 254 6.45 2.78 12.88
CA ILE A 254 6.42 4.14 13.38
C ILE A 254 5.81 5.07 12.32
N GLY A 255 5.80 6.38 12.59
CA GLY A 255 5.36 7.35 11.58
C GLY A 255 3.94 7.08 11.07
N SER A 256 3.74 7.33 9.77
CA SER A 256 2.44 7.20 9.11
C SER A 256 1.95 5.77 8.90
N GLU A 257 2.85 4.79 8.80
CA GLU A 257 2.45 3.38 8.69
C GLU A 257 1.85 2.85 10.00
N LEU A 258 2.35 3.30 11.16
CA LEU A 258 1.71 3.00 12.45
C LEU A 258 0.29 3.59 12.54
N ASP A 259 0.09 4.82 12.04
CA ASP A 259 -1.24 5.45 12.04
C ASP A 259 -2.19 4.70 11.09
N GLY A 260 -1.68 4.24 9.95
CA GLY A 260 -2.45 3.48 8.97
C GLY A 260 -2.87 2.09 9.43
N ILE A 261 -1.95 1.30 10.01
CA ILE A 261 -2.32 -0.02 10.54
C ILE A 261 -3.28 0.08 11.72
N ARG A 262 -3.16 1.14 12.54
CA ARG A 262 -4.12 1.45 13.61
C ARG A 262 -5.51 1.70 13.02
N LEU A 263 -5.61 2.55 11.99
CA LEU A 263 -6.88 2.83 11.32
C LEU A 263 -7.51 1.55 10.76
N GLU A 264 -6.72 0.71 10.09
CA GLU A 264 -7.19 -0.59 9.58
C GLU A 264 -7.70 -1.50 10.71
N ALA A 265 -7.00 -1.55 11.85
CA ALA A 265 -7.41 -2.35 12.99
C ALA A 265 -8.71 -1.84 13.64
N GLN A 266 -8.90 -0.52 13.71
CA GLN A 266 -10.13 0.08 14.23
C GLN A 266 -11.31 -0.11 13.27
N LEU A 267 -11.09 0.08 11.96
CA LEU A 267 -12.13 -0.07 10.94
C LEU A 267 -12.55 -1.53 10.70
N ALA A 268 -11.77 -2.50 11.17
CA ALA A 268 -12.20 -3.89 11.29
C ALA A 268 -13.45 -4.05 12.19
N PHE A 269 -13.72 -3.09 13.07
CA PHE A 269 -14.91 -3.01 13.92
C PHE A 269 -15.69 -1.72 13.58
N PRO A 270 -16.55 -1.73 12.55
CA PRO A 270 -17.05 -0.51 11.91
C PRO A 270 -17.98 0.34 12.78
N GLY A 271 -18.47 -0.18 13.91
CA GLY A 271 -19.32 0.58 14.84
C GLY A 271 -18.63 1.81 15.45
N GLN A 272 -17.28 1.84 15.47
CA GLN A 272 -16.50 2.96 16.00
C GLN A 272 -16.03 3.94 14.92
N ILE A 273 -16.49 3.82 13.67
CA ILE A 273 -15.96 4.58 12.53
C ILE A 273 -15.97 6.10 12.73
N LYS A 274 -16.96 6.64 13.44
CA LYS A 274 -17.04 8.09 13.68
C LYS A 274 -15.95 8.60 14.63
N GLN A 275 -15.37 7.72 15.44
CA GLN A 275 -14.39 8.03 16.49
C GLN A 275 -12.94 7.74 16.08
N VAL A 276 -12.69 7.09 14.93
CA VAL A 276 -11.32 6.71 14.53
C VAL A 276 -10.52 7.86 13.92
N LEU A 277 -11.20 8.90 13.45
CA LEU A 277 -10.62 10.09 12.84
C LEU A 277 -11.43 11.33 13.26
N ASP A 278 -10.79 12.47 13.15
CA ASP A 278 -11.37 13.78 13.48
C ASP A 278 -11.73 14.56 12.20
N ASN A 279 -12.46 15.68 12.36
CA ASN A 279 -12.69 16.66 11.30
C ASN A 279 -13.21 16.04 10.00
N TRP A 280 -14.27 15.23 10.09
CA TRP A 280 -14.91 14.62 8.94
C TRP A 280 -15.40 15.68 7.93
N ARG A 281 -15.04 15.49 6.65
CA ARG A 281 -15.39 16.37 5.52
C ARG A 281 -16.06 15.58 4.41
N GLY A 282 -16.85 16.26 3.59
CA GLY A 282 -17.66 15.65 2.53
C GLY A 282 -19.11 15.43 2.99
N ALA A 283 -19.96 14.81 2.16
CA ALA A 283 -19.57 13.98 1.03
C ALA A 283 -19.25 14.74 -0.27
N ALA A 284 -18.25 14.26 -0.99
CA ALA A 284 -18.05 14.56 -2.41
C ALA A 284 -18.50 13.36 -3.26
N ILE A 285 -19.05 13.60 -4.44
CA ILE A 285 -19.36 12.55 -5.42
C ILE A 285 -18.10 12.26 -6.22
N ARG A 286 -17.63 11.02 -6.19
CA ARG A 286 -16.42 10.57 -6.90
C ARG A 286 -16.66 9.26 -7.61
N SER A 287 -16.27 9.20 -8.87
CA SER A 287 -16.42 7.99 -9.68
C SER A 287 -15.25 7.03 -9.47
N ILE A 288 -15.55 5.73 -9.36
CA ILE A 288 -14.56 4.64 -9.42
C ILE A 288 -15.03 3.71 -10.54
N GLY A 289 -14.33 3.77 -11.68
CA GLY A 289 -14.86 3.21 -12.93
C GLY A 289 -16.16 3.92 -13.30
N ASP A 290 -17.18 3.15 -13.67
CA ASP A 290 -18.47 3.67 -14.14
C ASP A 290 -19.50 3.92 -13.01
N ARG A 291 -19.06 3.91 -11.75
CA ARG A 291 -19.94 4.03 -10.58
C ARG A 291 -19.53 5.22 -9.71
N ASP A 292 -20.53 5.93 -9.22
CA ASP A 292 -20.35 7.04 -8.30
C ASP A 292 -20.43 6.62 -6.83
N PHE A 293 -19.56 7.22 -6.02
CA PHE A 293 -19.43 6.97 -4.60
C PHE A 293 -19.47 8.27 -3.81
N HIS A 294 -19.98 8.21 -2.58
CA HIS A 294 -19.82 9.28 -1.62
C HIS A 294 -18.47 9.16 -0.94
N ALA A 295 -17.55 10.06 -1.27
CA ALA A 295 -16.25 10.19 -0.64
C ALA A 295 -16.35 11.08 0.60
N VAL A 296 -15.90 10.58 1.75
CA VAL A 296 -15.84 11.27 3.03
C VAL A 296 -14.41 11.19 3.57
N GLN A 297 -13.85 12.29 4.06
CA GLN A 297 -12.46 12.34 4.49
C GLN A 297 -12.32 12.73 5.96
N GLY A 298 -11.58 11.92 6.72
CA GLY A 298 -11.19 12.20 8.10
C GLY A 298 -9.72 12.58 8.22
N SER A 299 -9.38 13.29 9.30
CA SER A 299 -8.03 13.67 9.67
C SER A 299 -7.54 12.84 10.86
N GLY A 300 -6.30 12.37 10.79
CA GLY A 300 -5.61 11.70 11.88
C GLY A 300 -4.42 12.51 12.39
N PRO A 301 -3.59 11.92 13.26
CA PRO A 301 -2.40 12.56 13.80
C PRO A 301 -1.44 13.05 12.72
N ARG A 302 -0.67 14.11 13.02
CA ARG A 302 0.48 14.55 12.20
C ARG A 302 0.15 14.85 10.73
N GLY A 303 -1.09 15.19 10.40
CA GLY A 303 -1.51 15.50 9.03
C GLY A 303 -1.83 14.28 8.17
N PHE A 304 -1.95 13.10 8.79
CA PHE A 304 -2.53 11.90 8.20
C PHE A 304 -3.97 12.20 7.75
N LEU A 305 -4.34 11.73 6.56
CA LEU A 305 -5.70 11.81 6.04
C LEU A 305 -6.15 10.42 5.61
N ALA A 306 -7.45 10.15 5.72
CA ALA A 306 -8.05 8.99 5.08
C ALA A 306 -9.36 9.38 4.40
N THR A 307 -9.48 9.03 3.13
CA THR A 307 -10.69 9.18 2.34
C THR A 307 -11.37 7.83 2.20
N LEU A 308 -12.64 7.78 2.60
CA LEU A 308 -13.51 6.61 2.58
C LEU A 308 -14.60 6.81 1.53
N TYR A 309 -14.74 5.84 0.62
CA TYR A 309 -15.68 5.88 -0.49
C TYR A 309 -16.80 4.89 -0.23
N PHE A 310 -18.01 5.40 -0.06
CA PHE A 310 -19.20 4.61 0.24
C PHE A 310 -20.09 4.49 -0.97
N ASP A 311 -20.55 3.28 -1.23
CA ASP A 311 -21.53 3.01 -2.28
C ASP A 311 -22.89 3.60 -1.87
N PRO A 312 -23.45 4.56 -2.62
CA PRO A 312 -24.70 5.21 -2.27
C PRO A 312 -25.90 4.23 -2.32
N ALA A 313 -25.82 3.15 -3.10
CA ALA A 313 -26.90 2.16 -3.19
C ALA A 313 -26.92 1.25 -1.94
N THR A 314 -25.77 0.71 -1.56
CA THR A 314 -25.68 -0.27 -0.47
C THR A 314 -25.36 0.34 0.89
N GLY A 315 -24.76 1.54 0.91
CA GLY A 315 -24.21 2.16 2.12
C GLY A 315 -22.84 1.58 2.55
N LEU A 316 -22.30 0.58 1.85
CA LEU A 316 -21.10 -0.12 2.25
C LEU A 316 -19.83 0.59 1.76
N LEU A 317 -18.77 0.51 2.58
CA LEU A 317 -17.44 1.03 2.24
C LEU A 317 -16.88 0.23 1.06
N SER A 318 -16.53 0.90 -0.04
CA SER A 318 -15.96 0.24 -1.23
C SER A 318 -14.48 0.50 -1.40
N ARG A 319 -13.99 1.65 -0.91
CA ARG A 319 -12.56 1.99 -0.92
C ARG A 319 -12.18 2.82 0.29
N MET A 320 -10.98 2.58 0.79
CA MET A 320 -10.25 3.49 1.67
C MET A 320 -8.95 3.87 0.98
N VAL A 321 -8.61 5.15 0.97
CA VAL A 321 -7.25 5.63 0.66
C VAL A 321 -6.75 6.39 1.87
N ARG A 322 -5.65 5.94 2.46
CA ARG A 322 -4.94 6.63 3.54
C ARG A 322 -3.69 7.30 3.03
N TYR A 323 -3.34 8.44 3.62
CA TYR A 323 -2.28 9.32 3.15
C TYR A 323 -1.32 9.66 4.28
N GLY A 324 -0.11 9.09 4.22
CA GLY A 324 1.01 9.50 5.06
C GLY A 324 1.59 10.85 4.62
N PRO A 325 1.90 11.78 5.52
CA PRO A 325 2.56 13.04 5.16
C PRO A 325 4.01 12.79 4.74
N SER A 326 4.48 13.49 3.71
CA SER A 326 5.90 13.56 3.35
C SER A 326 6.23 14.96 2.82
N PRO A 327 7.49 15.45 2.93
CA PRO A 327 7.89 16.78 2.43
C PRO A 327 7.68 16.98 0.93
N ILE A 328 7.52 15.89 0.17
CA ILE A 328 7.47 15.88 -1.30
C ILE A 328 6.12 15.40 -1.86
N GLY A 329 5.08 15.34 -1.03
CA GLY A 329 3.74 14.87 -1.39
C GLY A 329 3.18 13.92 -0.34
N ARG A 330 1.94 13.49 -0.54
CA ARG A 330 1.30 12.48 0.32
C ARG A 330 1.62 11.08 -0.18
N MET A 331 1.80 10.15 0.75
CA MET A 331 2.08 8.74 0.48
C MET A 331 0.78 7.95 0.57
N PRO A 332 0.17 7.54 -0.57
CA PRO A 332 -1.09 6.82 -0.56
C PRO A 332 -0.90 5.34 -0.25
N THR A 333 -1.85 4.78 0.49
CA THR A 333 -2.13 3.34 0.53
C THR A 333 -3.62 3.15 0.36
N GLN A 334 -4.00 2.27 -0.56
CA GLN A 334 -5.38 2.02 -0.94
C GLN A 334 -5.80 0.60 -0.57
N ILE A 335 -7.02 0.49 -0.04
CA ILE A 335 -7.73 -0.78 0.14
C ILE A 335 -9.09 -0.67 -0.52
N ASP A 336 -9.33 -1.51 -1.53
CA ASP A 336 -10.66 -1.74 -2.09
C ASP A 336 -11.31 -2.92 -1.38
N TYR A 337 -12.60 -2.77 -1.08
CA TYR A 337 -13.43 -3.78 -0.44
C TYR A 337 -14.53 -4.22 -1.39
N GLY A 338 -14.77 -5.52 -1.49
CA GLY A 338 -15.79 -6.09 -2.36
C GLY A 338 -16.41 -7.36 -1.79
N ASP A 339 -17.39 -7.90 -2.51
CA ASP A 339 -18.09 -9.14 -2.19
C ASP A 339 -18.55 -9.17 -0.72
N TYR A 340 -19.34 -8.16 -0.31
CA TYR A 340 -19.85 -8.11 1.05
C TYR A 340 -20.85 -9.23 1.31
N ARG A 341 -20.59 -10.06 2.32
CA ARG A 341 -21.46 -11.16 2.72
C ARG A 341 -21.90 -11.05 4.17
N ASP A 342 -23.04 -11.66 4.44
CA ASP A 342 -23.62 -11.69 5.78
C ASP A 342 -22.98 -12.79 6.64
N VAL A 343 -22.55 -12.42 7.84
CA VAL A 343 -22.05 -13.35 8.85
C VAL A 343 -22.67 -12.97 10.19
N GLY A 344 -23.77 -13.63 10.55
CA GLY A 344 -24.49 -13.36 11.80
C GLY A 344 -25.15 -11.97 11.83
N GLY A 345 -25.63 -11.46 10.68
CA GLY A 345 -26.26 -10.14 10.57
C GLY A 345 -25.28 -8.98 10.50
N ILE A 346 -23.99 -9.25 10.32
CA ILE A 346 -22.93 -8.27 10.08
C ILE A 346 -22.37 -8.49 8.67
N LYS A 347 -22.18 -7.41 7.90
CA LYS A 347 -21.58 -7.45 6.57
C LYS A 347 -20.06 -7.39 6.66
N PHE A 348 -19.40 -8.42 6.16
CA PHE A 348 -17.94 -8.48 6.02
C PHE A 348 -17.56 -8.46 4.54
N PRO A 349 -16.48 -7.76 4.14
CA PRO A 349 -15.96 -7.87 2.79
C PRO A 349 -15.26 -9.22 2.59
N PHE A 350 -15.56 -9.90 1.48
CA PHE A 350 -14.90 -11.14 1.09
C PHE A 350 -13.86 -10.94 -0.02
N GLU A 351 -13.71 -9.72 -0.51
CA GLU A 351 -12.63 -9.34 -1.42
C GLU A 351 -11.90 -8.10 -0.88
N TYR A 352 -10.57 -8.16 -0.88
CA TYR A 352 -9.70 -7.04 -0.55
C TYR A 352 -8.70 -6.84 -1.68
N LYS A 353 -8.55 -5.63 -2.21
CA LYS A 353 -7.41 -5.27 -3.06
C LYS A 353 -6.58 -4.23 -2.34
N PHE A 354 -5.37 -4.61 -1.96
CA PHE A 354 -4.45 -3.74 -1.24
C PHE A 354 -3.42 -3.23 -2.25
N THR A 355 -3.27 -1.91 -2.38
CA THR A 355 -2.36 -1.25 -3.32
C THR A 355 -1.56 -0.17 -2.60
N TRP A 356 -0.25 -0.15 -2.81
CA TRP A 356 0.68 0.85 -2.27
C TRP A 356 1.74 1.16 -3.33
N LEU A 357 2.68 2.06 -3.01
CA LEU A 357 3.57 2.67 -3.99
C LEU A 357 4.51 1.68 -4.71
N ASP A 358 4.79 0.53 -4.11
CA ASP A 358 5.70 -0.51 -4.66
C ASP A 358 5.03 -1.89 -4.78
N GLY A 359 3.69 -1.98 -4.71
CA GLY A 359 3.02 -3.25 -4.91
C GLY A 359 1.52 -3.25 -4.79
N ARG A 360 0.93 -4.41 -5.12
CA ARG A 360 -0.47 -4.71 -4.84
C ARG A 360 -0.71 -6.21 -4.71
N TYR A 361 -1.73 -6.58 -3.95
CA TYR A 361 -2.26 -7.94 -3.91
C TYR A 361 -3.79 -7.92 -3.85
N THR A 362 -4.41 -9.00 -4.31
CA THR A 362 -5.85 -9.26 -4.12
C THR A 362 -6.01 -10.45 -3.20
N ALA A 363 -6.80 -10.30 -2.13
CA ALA A 363 -7.20 -11.38 -1.26
C ALA A 363 -8.68 -11.70 -1.42
N LYS A 364 -9.00 -12.98 -1.56
CA LYS A 364 -10.36 -13.53 -1.53
C LYS A 364 -10.56 -14.33 -0.27
N VAL A 365 -11.49 -13.90 0.57
CA VAL A 365 -11.89 -14.59 1.78
C VAL A 365 -12.87 -15.70 1.41
N ASN A 366 -12.70 -16.84 2.04
CA ASN A 366 -13.57 -18.00 1.90
C ASN A 366 -14.49 -18.13 3.12
N GLU A 367 -13.99 -17.81 4.31
CA GLU A 367 -14.71 -17.98 5.57
C GLU A 367 -14.39 -16.84 6.55
N VAL A 368 -15.41 -16.37 7.25
CA VAL A 368 -15.27 -15.48 8.42
C VAL A 368 -15.97 -16.12 9.60
N LYS A 369 -15.28 -16.24 10.73
CA LYS A 369 -15.84 -16.66 12.03
C LYS A 369 -15.83 -15.49 12.98
N ALA A 370 -17.01 -14.96 13.30
CA ALA A 370 -17.18 -13.86 14.26
C ALA A 370 -17.22 -14.39 15.71
N ASN A 371 -16.80 -13.55 16.65
CA ASN A 371 -16.85 -13.79 18.09
C ASN A 371 -16.18 -15.09 18.57
N VAL A 372 -15.10 -15.49 17.88
CA VAL A 372 -14.27 -16.64 18.27
C VAL A 372 -13.10 -16.20 19.15
N ALA A 373 -12.64 -17.10 20.04
CA ALA A 373 -11.44 -16.84 20.81
C ALA A 373 -10.23 -16.68 19.88
N VAL A 374 -9.50 -15.57 20.05
CA VAL A 374 -8.24 -15.31 19.35
C VAL A 374 -7.14 -15.16 20.40
N ASP A 375 -6.09 -15.97 20.25
CA ASP A 375 -4.92 -15.92 21.12
C ASP A 375 -4.24 -14.53 21.00
N ALA A 376 -3.95 -13.92 22.15
CA ALA A 376 -3.28 -12.63 22.22
C ALA A 376 -1.91 -12.63 21.53
N ALA A 377 -1.23 -13.79 21.50
CA ALA A 377 0.05 -13.97 20.80
C ALA A 377 -0.05 -13.84 19.28
N LYS A 378 -1.27 -13.77 18.70
CA LYS A 378 -1.46 -13.45 17.28
C LYS A 378 -1.27 -11.98 16.97
N PHE A 379 -1.22 -11.12 17.98
CA PHE A 379 -1.06 -9.67 17.83
C PHE A 379 0.32 -9.22 18.31
N GLY A 380 0.81 -8.11 17.77
CA GLY A 380 2.12 -7.56 18.11
C GLY A 380 3.26 -8.19 17.31
N LYS A 381 4.47 -8.27 17.89
CA LYS A 381 5.65 -8.72 17.16
C LYS A 381 5.46 -10.13 16.57
N PRO A 382 5.67 -10.34 15.26
CA PRO A 382 5.54 -11.64 14.62
C PRO A 382 6.41 -12.69 15.32
N SER A 383 5.86 -13.88 15.54
CA SER A 383 6.63 -14.97 16.14
C SER A 383 7.77 -15.39 15.21
N ALA A 384 8.96 -15.59 15.76
CA ALA A 384 10.06 -16.23 15.05
C ALA A 384 9.71 -17.71 14.84
N LYS A 385 9.11 -18.03 13.70
CA LYS A 385 9.06 -19.39 13.15
C LYS A 385 9.43 -19.33 11.68
#